data_AF-A0A934FAL3-F1
#
_entry.id   AF-A0A934FAL3-F1
#
_cell.length_a   1.000
_cell.length_b   1.000
_cell.length_c   1.000
_cell.angle_alpha   90.00
_cell.angle_beta   90.00
_cell.angle_gamma   90.00
#
_symmetry.space_group_name_H-M   'P 1'
#
loop_
_entity.id
_entity.type
_entity.pdbx_description
1 polymer ?
#
loop_
_entity_poly.entity_id
_entity_poly.type
_entity_poly.pdbx_seq_one_letter_code
_entity_poly.pdbx_strand_id
1 'polypeptide(L)'
;MEKDSGKKKVASKAAARPKVQNEAVRVVNKIAPPRLHNGEERKSVRSGRASNQFAYMKAPGVMYDFQVGDKVEVFCDHEKGRERIRGWIAGIVVQVDNKMVAVQFRSNVYLTDGWMVPDRILWYPLNSEHIRPLQGKKNSAREKTKVIPEY
;
A
#
# COMPACT_ATOMS: atom_id res chain seq x y z
N MET A 1 -24.45 -74.57 -60.00
CA MET A 1 -25.84 -74.77 -59.56
C MET A 1 -25.90 -74.58 -58.06
N GLU A 2 -26.81 -73.69 -57.66
CA GLU A 2 -27.41 -73.43 -56.34
C GLU A 2 -26.55 -73.23 -55.07
N LYS A 3 -26.77 -72.04 -54.50
CA LYS A 3 -26.44 -71.61 -53.14
C LYS A 3 -27.69 -71.81 -52.27
N ASP A 4 -27.51 -72.37 -51.08
CA ASP A 4 -28.23 -72.07 -49.82
C ASP A 4 -27.33 -72.66 -48.71
N SER A 5 -27.12 -72.12 -47.51
CA SER A 5 -28.03 -71.44 -46.59
C SER A 5 -27.24 -70.77 -45.45
N GLY A 6 -27.78 -69.67 -44.94
CA GLY A 6 -27.78 -69.25 -43.52
C GLY A 6 -26.47 -69.14 -42.71
N LYS A 7 -25.92 -67.92 -42.60
CA LYS A 7 -25.13 -67.48 -41.42
C LYS A 7 -25.72 -66.21 -40.82
N LYS A 8 -26.28 -66.31 -39.61
CA LYS A 8 -26.62 -65.17 -38.74
C LYS A 8 -25.32 -64.60 -38.15
N LYS A 9 -25.05 -63.31 -38.43
CA LYS A 9 -24.00 -62.52 -37.76
C LYS A 9 -24.62 -61.75 -36.59
N VAL A 10 -23.99 -61.87 -35.42
CA VAL A 10 -24.20 -61.03 -34.24
C VAL A 10 -23.50 -59.69 -34.49
N ALA A 11 -24.24 -58.59 -34.40
CA ALA A 11 -23.72 -57.24 -34.56
C ALA A 11 -23.89 -56.45 -33.26
N SER A 12 -22.77 -56.18 -32.59
CA SER A 12 -22.63 -55.20 -31.52
C SER A 12 -22.88 -53.80 -32.07
N LYS A 13 -23.88 -53.07 -31.55
CA LYS A 13 -24.13 -51.67 -31.90
C LYS A 13 -23.91 -50.77 -30.70
N ALA A 14 -22.94 -49.88 -30.88
CA ALA A 14 -22.47 -48.88 -29.93
C ALA A 14 -23.54 -47.84 -29.56
N ALA A 15 -23.34 -47.27 -28.36
CA ALA A 15 -24.20 -46.34 -27.65
C ALA A 15 -24.58 -45.09 -28.46
N ALA A 16 -25.89 -44.83 -28.55
CA ALA A 16 -26.46 -43.59 -29.06
C ALA A 16 -26.74 -42.63 -27.89
N ARG A 17 -26.15 -41.44 -27.93
CA ARG A 17 -26.45 -40.32 -27.02
C ARG A 17 -27.83 -39.72 -27.34
N PRO A 18 -28.73 -39.53 -26.36
CA PRO A 18 -29.93 -38.73 -26.58
C PRO A 18 -29.64 -37.23 -26.34
N LYS A 19 -30.05 -36.40 -27.33
CA LYS A 19 -30.12 -34.94 -27.27
C LYS A 19 -31.19 -34.52 -26.26
N VAL A 20 -30.82 -33.72 -25.26
CA VAL A 20 -31.76 -33.13 -24.31
C VAL A 20 -32.33 -31.85 -24.91
N GLN A 21 -33.64 -31.85 -25.13
CA GLN A 21 -34.43 -30.69 -25.54
C GLN A 21 -34.76 -29.83 -24.31
N ASN A 22 -34.80 -28.53 -24.55
CA ASN A 22 -34.88 -27.47 -23.55
C ASN A 22 -36.34 -27.00 -23.44
N GLU A 23 -37.00 -27.22 -22.31
CA GLU A 23 -38.24 -26.53 -21.97
C GLU A 23 -38.23 -26.07 -20.51
N ALA A 24 -38.53 -24.78 -20.32
CA ALA A 24 -38.42 -24.05 -19.07
C ALA A 24 -39.59 -24.38 -18.13
N VAL A 25 -39.32 -25.13 -17.06
CA VAL A 25 -40.29 -25.36 -15.98
C VAL A 25 -40.31 -24.13 -15.07
N ARG A 26 -41.41 -23.37 -15.12
CA ARG A 26 -41.68 -22.24 -14.22
C ARG A 26 -41.89 -22.73 -12.79
N VAL A 27 -40.86 -22.67 -11.95
CA VAL A 27 -40.99 -22.90 -10.51
C VAL A 27 -41.65 -21.68 -9.87
N VAL A 28 -42.96 -21.75 -9.64
CA VAL A 28 -43.69 -20.76 -8.85
C VAL A 28 -43.44 -21.05 -7.38
N ASN A 29 -42.47 -20.34 -6.78
CA ASN A 29 -42.26 -20.37 -5.34
C ASN A 29 -43.36 -19.53 -4.65
N LYS A 30 -44.54 -20.12 -4.43
CA LYS A 30 -45.62 -19.51 -3.63
C LYS A 30 -45.64 -20.15 -2.25
N ILE A 31 -44.69 -19.73 -1.42
CA ILE A 31 -44.89 -19.78 0.04
C ILE A 31 -44.93 -18.32 0.47
N ALA A 32 -46.12 -17.75 0.50
CA ALA A 32 -46.32 -16.44 1.11
C ALA A 32 -46.24 -16.63 2.63
N PRO A 33 -45.38 -15.89 3.35
CA PRO A 33 -45.42 -15.89 4.81
C PRO A 33 -46.77 -15.31 5.29
N PRO A 34 -47.31 -15.79 6.42
CA PRO A 34 -48.61 -15.34 6.90
C PRO A 34 -48.62 -13.82 7.10
N ARG A 35 -49.62 -13.15 6.51
CA ARG A 35 -49.93 -11.73 6.75
C ARG A 35 -50.29 -11.55 8.22
N LEU A 36 -49.36 -11.04 9.01
CA LEU A 36 -49.68 -10.45 10.29
C LEU A 36 -50.40 -9.12 10.03
N HIS A 37 -51.73 -9.12 10.21
CA HIS A 37 -52.48 -7.89 10.40
C HIS A 37 -52.19 -7.40 11.82
N ASN A 38 -51.23 -6.48 11.94
CA ASN A 38 -51.27 -5.46 12.97
C ASN A 38 -50.41 -4.29 12.49
N GLY A 39 -51.06 -3.16 12.26
CA GLY A 39 -50.43 -1.95 11.76
C GLY A 39 -49.52 -1.34 12.80
N GLU A 40 -48.21 -1.41 12.55
CA GLU A 40 -47.25 -0.49 13.14
C GLU A 40 -46.11 -0.30 12.13
N GLU A 41 -46.05 0.89 11.52
CA GLU A 41 -45.05 1.27 10.52
C GLU A 41 -43.63 1.27 11.12
N ARG A 42 -42.87 0.19 10.95
CA ARG A 42 -41.42 0.24 11.12
C ARG A 42 -40.75 0.61 9.80
N LYS A 43 -40.52 1.91 9.69
CA LYS A 43 -39.66 2.64 8.77
C LYS A 43 -38.53 1.78 8.20
N SER A 44 -38.41 1.82 6.87
CA SER A 44 -37.28 1.31 6.12
C SER A 44 -35.97 1.89 6.64
N VAL A 45 -35.15 1.07 7.31
CA VAL A 45 -33.74 1.40 7.56
C VAL A 45 -33.04 1.37 6.21
N ARG A 46 -32.99 2.56 5.61
CA ARG A 46 -32.19 2.88 4.44
C ARG A 46 -30.74 2.43 4.68
N SER A 47 -30.20 1.75 3.67
CA SER A 47 -28.82 1.87 3.24
C SER A 47 -27.74 1.69 4.30
N GLY A 48 -27.17 0.49 4.30
CA GLY A 48 -25.73 0.32 4.11
C GLY A 48 -24.81 1.30 4.84
N ARG A 49 -24.38 0.91 6.03
CA ARG A 49 -22.96 0.98 6.35
C ARG A 49 -22.53 -0.44 6.63
N ALA A 50 -22.07 -1.11 5.58
CA ALA A 50 -21.17 -2.24 5.76
C ALA A 50 -20.10 -1.75 6.74
N SER A 51 -20.04 -2.37 7.90
CA SER A 51 -18.84 -2.37 8.71
C SER A 51 -17.70 -2.67 7.74
N ASN A 52 -16.76 -1.74 7.58
CA ASN A 52 -15.55 -1.97 6.80
C ASN A 52 -14.84 -3.15 7.49
N GLN A 53 -15.17 -4.37 7.07
CA GLN A 53 -14.75 -5.62 7.69
C GLN A 53 -13.29 -5.96 7.35
N PHE A 54 -12.58 -5.01 6.72
CA PHE A 54 -11.16 -5.03 6.50
C PHE A 54 -10.60 -3.68 6.91
N ALA A 55 -10.22 -3.56 8.18
CA ALA A 55 -9.25 -2.57 8.60
C ALA A 55 -7.90 -3.02 8.03
N TYR A 56 -7.59 -2.63 6.79
CA TYR A 56 -6.24 -2.78 6.27
C TYR A 56 -5.33 -1.94 7.16
N MET A 57 -4.31 -2.58 7.76
CA MET A 57 -3.20 -1.85 8.37
C MET A 57 -2.73 -0.83 7.34
N LYS A 58 -2.65 0.45 7.72
CA LYS A 58 -2.03 1.44 6.83
C LYS A 58 -0.67 0.87 6.42
N ALA A 59 -0.37 0.89 5.12
CA ALA A 59 0.94 0.51 4.62
C ALA A 59 2.00 1.15 5.52
N PRO A 60 3.01 0.39 6.01
CA PRO A 60 3.96 0.88 6.99
C PRO A 60 4.54 2.20 6.47
N GLY A 61 4.06 3.27 7.09
CA GLY A 61 4.28 4.61 6.62
C GLY A 61 5.68 5.04 6.99
N VAL A 62 6.38 5.55 5.99
CA VAL A 62 7.64 6.27 6.05
C VAL A 62 8.89 5.38 6.11
N MET A 63 9.27 4.83 4.95
CA MET A 63 10.70 4.82 4.63
C MET A 63 11.08 6.29 4.45
N TYR A 64 11.80 6.84 5.43
CA TYR A 64 12.41 8.15 5.27
C TYR A 64 13.50 7.99 4.21
N ASP A 65 13.14 8.23 2.96
CA ASP A 65 14.08 8.23 1.84
C ASP A 65 14.89 9.51 1.91
N PHE A 66 15.88 9.55 2.82
CA PHE A 66 16.86 10.63 2.85
C PHE A 66 17.66 10.58 1.55
N GLN A 67 17.80 11.71 0.88
CA GLN A 67 18.65 11.86 -0.29
C GLN A 67 19.89 12.68 0.05
N VAL A 68 21.01 12.38 -0.62
CA VAL A 68 22.22 13.22 -0.53
C VAL A 68 21.87 14.65 -0.96
N GLY A 69 22.24 15.62 -0.12
CA GLY A 69 21.92 17.03 -0.29
C GLY A 69 20.70 17.51 0.51
N ASP A 70 19.93 16.59 1.12
CA ASP A 70 18.78 16.97 1.94
C ASP A 70 19.20 17.70 3.22
N LYS A 71 18.37 18.66 3.62
CA LYS A 71 18.53 19.36 4.90
C LYS A 71 17.75 18.61 5.97
N VAL A 72 18.44 18.24 7.03
CA VAL A 72 17.88 17.46 8.14
C VAL A 72 18.24 18.12 9.47
N GLU A 73 17.38 17.99 10.47
CA GLU A 73 17.71 18.39 11.83
C GLU A 73 18.05 17.15 12.61
N VAL A 74 19.16 17.23 13.35
CA VAL A 74 19.67 16.13 14.14
C VAL A 74 19.80 16.57 15.59
N PHE A 75 19.42 15.68 16.50
CA PHE A 75 19.56 15.87 17.93
C PHE A 75 20.94 15.39 18.40
N CYS A 76 21.86 16.33 18.63
CA CYS A 76 23.21 16.03 19.08
C CYS A 76 23.81 17.15 19.95
N ASP A 77 24.91 16.83 20.61
CA ASP A 77 25.74 17.83 21.29
C ASP A 77 26.48 18.64 20.24
N HIS A 78 26.33 19.96 20.29
CA HIS A 78 26.95 20.86 19.33
C HIS A 78 27.32 22.19 19.99
N GLU A 79 28.20 22.92 19.33
CA GLU A 79 28.58 24.26 19.74
C GLU A 79 27.57 25.29 19.20
N LYS A 80 26.97 26.06 20.10
CA LYS A 80 26.12 27.22 19.77
C LYS A 80 26.63 28.43 20.55
N GLY A 81 27.16 29.41 19.83
CA GLY A 81 27.64 30.65 20.46
C GLY A 81 28.80 30.45 21.44
N ARG A 82 29.71 29.51 21.15
CA ARG A 82 30.85 29.10 22.01
C ARG A 82 30.48 28.29 23.27
N GLU A 83 29.22 27.94 23.43
CA GLU A 83 28.75 27.03 24.47
C GLU A 83 28.42 25.66 23.86
N ARG A 84 28.81 24.59 24.54
CA ARG A 84 28.41 23.22 24.19
C ARG A 84 27.02 22.96 24.74
N ILE A 85 26.06 22.73 23.85
CA ILE A 85 24.68 22.43 24.20
C ILE A 85 24.20 21.16 23.52
N ARG A 86 23.25 20.45 24.14
CA ARG A 86 22.55 19.32 23.54
C ARG A 86 21.24 19.80 22.94
N GLY A 87 21.06 19.62 21.64
CA GLY A 87 19.85 20.12 20.99
C GLY A 87 19.73 19.74 19.53
N TRP A 88 18.71 20.27 18.88
CA TRP A 88 18.50 20.12 17.45
C TRP A 88 19.38 21.11 16.68
N ILE A 89 20.15 20.59 15.73
CA ILE A 89 20.97 21.38 14.81
C ILE A 89 20.70 20.94 13.38
N ALA A 90 20.68 21.91 12.47
CA ALA A 90 20.55 21.64 11.05
C ALA A 90 21.86 21.10 10.46
N GLY A 91 21.76 20.02 9.69
CA GLY A 91 22.84 19.43 8.92
C GLY A 91 22.39 19.12 7.50
N ILE A 92 23.35 18.68 6.69
CA ILE A 92 23.11 18.28 5.29
C ILE A 92 23.52 16.81 5.16
N VAL A 93 22.68 16.01 4.52
CA VAL A 93 22.99 14.62 4.22
C VAL A 93 24.10 14.57 3.17
N VAL A 94 25.23 13.97 3.48
CA VAL A 94 26.37 13.84 2.57
C VAL A 94 26.51 12.45 1.99
N GLN A 95 26.09 11.43 2.74
CA GLN A 95 26.12 10.04 2.30
C GLN A 95 24.90 9.31 2.85
N VAL A 96 24.33 8.46 2.01
CA VAL A 96 23.21 7.59 2.36
C VAL A 96 23.61 6.16 2.04
N ASP A 97 23.62 5.32 3.06
CA ASP A 97 23.78 3.88 2.93
C ASP A 97 22.44 3.19 3.22
N ASN A 98 22.38 1.88 2.98
CA ASN A 98 21.14 1.10 3.15
C ASN A 98 20.62 1.03 4.60
N LYS A 99 21.46 1.36 5.59
CA LYS A 99 21.13 1.27 7.02
C LYS A 99 21.34 2.57 7.79
N MET A 100 22.26 3.42 7.31
CA MET A 100 22.68 4.62 8.01
C MET A 100 22.80 5.79 7.05
N VAL A 101 22.69 6.98 7.60
CA VAL A 101 22.85 8.25 6.90
C VAL A 101 23.93 9.07 7.59
N ALA A 102 24.85 9.61 6.80
CA ALA A 102 25.88 10.50 7.27
C ALA A 102 25.41 11.94 7.09
N VAL A 103 25.37 12.68 8.19
CA VAL A 103 24.98 14.09 8.22
C VAL A 103 26.18 14.94 8.56
N GLN A 104 26.47 15.90 7.68
CA GLN A 104 27.51 16.90 7.85
C GLN A 104 26.95 18.16 8.52
N PHE A 105 27.65 18.65 9.53
CA PHE A 105 27.33 19.88 10.23
C PHE A 105 28.30 21.00 9.89
N ARG A 106 27.82 22.24 10.02
CA ARG A 106 28.64 23.46 9.90
C ARG A 106 29.31 23.85 11.22
N SER A 107 28.64 23.59 12.34
CA SER A 107 29.17 23.83 13.68
C SER A 107 30.00 22.63 14.16
N ASN A 108 30.83 22.86 15.18
CA ASN A 108 31.48 21.75 15.90
C ASN A 108 30.41 20.88 16.57
N VAL A 109 30.54 19.57 16.42
CA VAL A 109 29.66 18.57 17.03
C VAL A 109 30.49 17.63 17.89
N TYR A 110 29.84 17.06 18.89
CA TYR A 110 30.47 16.22 19.89
C TYR A 110 29.71 14.90 20.01
N LEU A 111 30.45 13.83 20.25
CA LEU A 111 29.91 12.53 20.64
C LEU A 111 29.44 12.56 22.11
N THR A 112 28.67 11.54 22.50
CA THR A 112 28.11 11.43 23.86
C THR A 112 29.17 11.24 24.94
N ASP A 113 30.35 10.77 24.56
CA ASP A 113 31.55 10.65 25.39
C ASP A 113 32.30 11.99 25.55
N GLY A 114 31.84 13.05 24.87
CA GLY A 114 32.42 14.38 24.92
C GLY A 114 33.53 14.64 23.91
N TRP A 115 33.82 13.70 23.02
CA TRP A 115 34.82 13.90 21.98
C TRP A 115 34.28 14.78 20.85
N MET A 116 35.07 15.78 20.46
CA MET A 116 34.78 16.61 19.31
C MET A 116 35.05 15.83 18.01
N VAL A 117 34.10 15.86 17.08
CA VAL A 117 34.26 15.21 15.77
C VAL A 117 34.98 16.17 14.81
N PRO A 118 36.22 15.87 14.36
CA PRO A 118 37.00 16.80 13.51
C PRO A 118 36.35 17.03 12.15
N ASP A 119 35.73 15.99 11.59
CA ASP A 119 35.05 16.04 10.29
C ASP A 119 33.66 16.67 10.38
N ARG A 120 33.12 16.81 11.61
CA ARG A 120 31.76 17.29 11.88
C ARG A 120 30.70 16.46 11.15
N ILE A 121 30.95 15.17 10.98
CA ILE A 121 30.01 14.21 10.38
C ILE A 121 29.57 13.23 11.45
N LEU A 122 28.27 13.02 11.59
CA LEU A 122 27.72 11.97 12.43
C LEU A 122 26.84 11.03 11.62
N TRP A 123 26.93 9.77 11.97
CA TRP A 123 26.17 8.68 11.35
C TRP A 123 24.97 8.35 12.21
N TYR A 124 23.79 8.31 11.58
CA TYR A 124 22.54 7.95 12.23
C TYR A 124 21.87 6.80 11.49
N PRO A 125 21.24 5.86 12.20
CA PRO A 125 20.31 4.92 11.59
C PRO A 125 19.16 5.67 10.89
N LEU A 126 18.70 5.15 9.75
CA LEU A 126 17.57 5.74 8.99
C LEU A 126 16.26 5.82 9.81
N ASN A 127 16.12 4.96 10.83
CA ASN A 127 14.98 4.89 11.73
C ASN A 127 15.22 5.58 13.08
N SER A 128 16.31 6.35 13.23
CA SER A 128 16.61 7.03 14.50
C SER A 128 15.62 8.16 14.77
N GLU A 129 15.14 8.26 16.01
CA GLU A 129 14.33 9.40 16.47
C GLU A 129 15.15 10.69 16.58
N HIS A 130 16.48 10.59 16.51
CA HIS A 130 17.40 11.72 16.60
C HIS A 130 17.65 12.40 15.25
N ILE A 131 17.03 11.94 14.17
CA ILE A 131 17.05 12.60 12.87
C ILE A 131 15.62 12.91 12.43
N ARG A 132 15.39 14.14 11.99
CA ARG A 132 14.13 14.55 11.38
C ARG A 132 14.40 15.30 10.08
N PRO A 133 13.61 15.09 9.02
CA PRO A 133 13.69 15.96 7.85
C PRO A 133 13.33 17.39 8.28
N LEU A 134 14.12 18.39 7.88
CA LEU A 134 13.65 19.77 8.00
C LEU A 134 12.36 19.82 7.19
N GLN A 135 11.25 20.21 7.81
CA GLN A 135 10.01 20.49 7.10
C GLN A 135 10.19 21.78 6.28
N GLY A 136 11.05 21.72 5.26
CA GLY A 136 11.04 22.65 4.16
C GLY A 136 9.72 22.45 3.44
N LYS A 137 8.95 23.54 3.30
CA LYS A 137 7.75 23.59 2.45
C LYS A 137 8.00 22.74 1.21
N LYS A 138 7.21 21.68 1.02
CA LYS A 138 7.19 20.90 -0.22
C LYS A 138 7.07 21.91 -1.35
N ASN A 139 8.13 22.12 -2.12
CA ASN A 139 8.01 22.80 -3.41
C ASN A 139 7.25 21.85 -4.33
N SER A 140 5.93 21.79 -4.18
CA SER A 140 4.99 21.25 -5.17
C SER A 140 4.85 22.19 -6.38
N ALA A 141 5.89 22.96 -6.69
CA ALA A 141 5.89 24.02 -7.69
C ALA A 141 7.12 23.91 -8.59
N ARG A 142 7.08 22.93 -9.49
CA ARG A 142 7.74 22.84 -10.81
C ARG A 142 7.71 21.36 -11.13
N GLU A 143 6.65 20.89 -11.77
CA GLU A 143 6.71 20.79 -13.22
C GLU A 143 5.30 20.91 -13.84
N LYS A 144 4.80 22.14 -13.94
CA LYS A 144 3.87 22.47 -15.04
C LYS A 144 4.75 22.88 -16.20
N THR A 145 5.22 21.89 -16.95
CA THR A 145 5.75 22.09 -18.31
C THR A 145 4.69 22.89 -19.05
N LYS A 146 5.02 24.15 -19.32
CA LYS A 146 4.26 24.99 -20.23
C LYS A 146 4.32 24.31 -21.58
N VAL A 147 3.26 23.58 -21.93
CA VAL A 147 2.95 23.26 -23.32
C VAL A 147 2.63 24.60 -23.97
N ILE A 148 3.63 25.18 -24.62
CA ILE A 148 3.45 26.36 -25.48
C ILE A 148 2.80 25.80 -26.76
N PRO A 149 1.58 26.24 -27.15
CA PRO A 149 1.06 25.93 -28.47
C PRO A 149 1.91 26.68 -29.49
N GLU A 150 2.57 25.97 -30.40
CA GLU A 150 3.11 26.61 -31.60
C GLU A 150 1.95 27.19 -32.40
N TYR A 151 2.08 28.48 -32.72
CA TYR A 151 1.26 29.20 -33.69
C TYR A 151 1.92 29.10 -35.06
#